data_AF-A0A455U1G6-F1
#
_entry.id   AF-A0A455U1G6-F1
#
_cell.length_a   1.000
_cell.length_b   1.000
_cell.length_c   1.000
_cell.angle_alpha   90.00
_cell.angle_beta   90.00
_cell.angle_gamma   90.00
#
_symmetry.space_group_name_H-M   'P 1'
#
loop_
_entity.id
_entity.type
_entity.pdbx_description
1 polymer ?
#
loop_
_entity_poly.entity_id
_entity_poly.type
_entity_poly.pdbx_seq_one_letter_code
_entity_poly.pdbx_strand_id
1 'polypeptide(L)' 'MGEAVELVSGQQNPDSTRDLARQLVERDLYASMGSDFHFPGSHAAPGSMSLIPRTAAPPIWQHPRLVHLREAAPGLLAVG' A
#
# COMPACT_ATOMS: atom_id res chain seq x y z
N MET A 1 -9.12 14.28 -9.11
CA MET A 1 -7.76 14.31 -8.51
C MET A 1 -7.46 12.94 -7.92
N GLY A 2 -6.20 12.63 -7.63
CA GLY A 2 -5.84 11.38 -6.95
C GLY A 2 -6.18 11.43 -5.46
N GLU A 3 -6.58 10.28 -4.88
CA GLU A 3 -7.04 10.15 -3.48
C GLU A 3 -6.08 9.32 -2.62
N ALA A 4 -5.05 8.71 -3.21
CA ALA A 4 -4.14 7.81 -2.51
C ALA A 4 -2.73 7.82 -3.11
N VAL A 5 -1.76 7.41 -2.29
CA VAL A 5 -0.36 7.24 -2.68
C VAL A 5 0.20 5.96 -2.05
N GLU A 6 1.09 5.29 -2.76
CA GLU A 6 1.85 4.17 -2.20
C GLU A 6 2.84 4.67 -1.17
N LEU A 7 2.57 4.36 0.10
CA LEU A 7 3.38 4.79 1.23
C LEU A 7 4.56 3.85 1.45
N VAL A 8 4.34 2.54 1.28
CA VAL A 8 5.34 1.50 1.44
C VAL A 8 5.47 0.72 0.14
N SER A 9 6.61 0.90 -0.52
CA SER A 9 7.04 0.11 -1.67
C SER A 9 8.21 -0.80 -1.28
N GLY A 10 8.38 -1.92 -1.98
CA GLY A 10 9.41 -2.93 -1.70
C GLY A 10 10.86 -2.44 -1.73
N GLN A 11 11.14 -1.22 -2.19
CA GLN A 11 12.50 -0.66 -2.32
C GLN A 11 12.69 0.69 -1.61
N GLN A 12 11.75 1.14 -0.78
CA GLN A 12 11.76 2.50 -0.24
C GLN A 12 12.60 2.64 1.04
N ASN A 13 13.43 3.71 1.12
CA ASN A 13 14.19 4.08 2.31
C ASN A 13 13.24 4.50 3.47
N PRO A 14 13.45 4.01 4.73
CA PRO A 14 12.66 4.40 5.89
C PRO A 14 12.43 5.91 6.11
N ASP A 15 13.43 6.75 5.82
CA ASP A 15 13.31 8.20 6.03
C ASP A 15 12.35 8.83 5.00
N SER A 16 12.48 8.44 3.73
CA SER A 16 11.55 8.85 2.67
C SER A 16 10.13 8.41 2.96
N THR A 17 9.96 7.21 3.51
CA THR A 17 8.66 6.67 3.94
C THR A 17 8.03 7.49 5.07
N ARG A 18 8.83 7.99 6.03
CA ARG A 18 8.33 8.85 7.11
C ARG A 18 7.91 10.23 6.60
N ASP A 19 8.71 10.83 5.72
CA ASP A 19 8.39 12.12 5.11
C ASP A 19 7.15 12.04 4.22
N LEU A 20 6.99 10.95 3.49
CA LEU A 20 5.80 10.69 2.70
C LEU A 20 4.57 10.50 3.59
N ALA A 21 4.67 9.75 4.70
CA ALA A 21 3.58 9.60 5.66
C ALA A 21 3.04 10.95 6.14
N ARG A 22 3.93 11.89 6.48
CA ARG A 22 3.55 13.25 6.87
C ARG A 22 2.80 13.97 5.74
N GLN A 23 3.30 13.88 4.50
CA GLN A 23 2.69 14.54 3.36
C GLN A 23 1.27 14.03 3.04
N LEU A 24 1.03 12.73 3.21
CA LEU A 24 -0.30 12.13 3.04
C LEU A 24 -1.28 12.68 4.07
N VAL A 25 -0.86 12.77 5.35
CA VAL A 25 -1.68 13.36 6.42
C VAL A 25 -2.00 14.83 6.12
N GLU A 26 -1.02 15.63 5.71
CA GLU A 26 -1.22 17.04 5.38
C GLU A 26 -2.18 17.29 4.21
N ARG A 27 -2.39 16.28 3.36
CA ARG A 27 -3.18 16.37 2.12
C ARG A 27 -4.45 15.54 2.16
N ASP A 28 -4.78 14.96 3.31
CA ASP A 28 -5.92 14.06 3.50
C ASP A 28 -5.94 12.91 2.47
N LEU A 29 -4.77 12.33 2.18
CA LEU A 29 -4.60 11.23 1.23
C LEU A 29 -4.54 9.88 1.94
N TYR A 30 -5.05 8.86 1.27
CA TYR A 30 -4.96 7.47 1.71
C TYR A 30 -3.61 6.85 1.39
N ALA A 31 -3.17 5.90 2.21
CA ALA A 31 -1.93 5.15 2.03
C ALA A 31 -2.19 3.76 1.42
N SER A 32 -1.46 3.39 0.36
CA SER A 32 -1.34 2.00 -0.09
C SER A 32 0.02 1.40 0.26
N MET A 33 0.14 0.08 0.10
CA MET A 33 1.38 -0.66 0.28
C MET A 33 1.47 -1.80 -0.74
N GLY A 34 2.67 -2.08 -1.23
CA GLY A 34 2.94 -3.08 -2.26
C GLY A 34 4.37 -3.61 -2.19
N SER A 35 4.56 -4.90 -2.45
CA SER A 35 5.91 -5.49 -2.53
C SER A 35 6.56 -5.24 -3.88
N ASP A 36 5.75 -4.90 -4.90
CA ASP A 36 6.16 -4.77 -6.29
C ASP A 36 6.71 -6.09 -6.89
N PHE A 37 6.05 -7.21 -6.53
CA PHE A 37 6.44 -8.55 -6.97
C PHE A 37 6.25 -8.73 -8.48
N HIS A 38 7.31 -9.16 -9.17
CA HIS A 38 7.27 -9.47 -10.60
C HIS A 38 7.57 -10.94 -10.91
N PHE A 39 8.49 -11.58 -10.19
CA PHE A 39 8.87 -12.99 -10.39
C PHE A 39 9.52 -13.61 -9.14
N PRO A 40 9.43 -14.95 -8.96
CA PRO A 40 10.05 -15.66 -7.83
C PRO A 40 11.57 -15.47 -7.76
N GLY A 41 12.12 -15.37 -6.55
CA GLY A 41 13.55 -15.15 -6.32
C GLY A 41 13.98 -13.68 -6.31
N SER A 42 13.05 -12.75 -6.56
CA SER A 42 13.27 -11.32 -6.33
C SER A 42 13.17 -10.95 -4.83
N HIS A 43 13.79 -9.83 -4.44
CA HIS A 43 13.66 -9.25 -3.09
C HIS A 43 12.24 -8.75 -2.77
N ALA A 44 11.43 -8.57 -3.83
CA ALA A 44 10.06 -8.09 -3.81
C ALA A 44 9.03 -9.22 -3.62
N ALA A 45 9.42 -10.37 -3.07
CA ALA A 45 8.52 -11.49 -2.79
C ALA A 45 7.24 -11.01 -2.08
N PRO A 46 6.07 -11.61 -2.32
CA PRO A 46 4.83 -11.18 -1.67
C PRO A 46 4.98 -11.13 -0.14
N GLY A 47 4.61 -9.99 0.46
CA GLY A 47 4.79 -9.73 1.89
C GLY A 47 6.18 -9.22 2.30
N SER A 48 7.15 -9.19 1.39
CA SER A 48 8.44 -8.52 1.59
C SER A 48 8.28 -7.03 1.30
N MET A 49 8.32 -6.21 2.36
CA MET A 49 8.17 -4.76 2.27
C MET A 49 9.02 -4.06 3.34
N SER A 50 9.34 -2.78 3.11
CA SER A 50 9.92 -1.91 4.14
C SER A 50 8.99 -1.78 5.35
N LEU A 51 9.56 -1.44 6.51
CA LEU A 51 8.77 -1.20 7.73
C LEU A 51 7.68 -0.15 7.49
N ILE A 52 6.46 -0.47 7.94
CA ILE A 52 5.34 0.47 7.91
C ILE A 52 5.60 1.54 8.99
N PRO A 53 5.66 2.84 8.63
CA PRO A 53 5.87 3.90 9.60
C PRO A 53 4.63 4.04 10.48
N ARG A 54 4.79 4.57 11.71
CA ARG A 54 3.63 5.09 12.44
C ARG A 54 3.08 6.29 11.65
N THR A 55 1.81 6.22 11.27
CA THR A 55 1.13 7.26 10.49
C THR A 55 -0.33 7.36 10.87
N ALA A 56 -0.92 8.55 10.70
CA ALA A 56 -2.36 8.78 10.81
C ALA A 56 -3.07 8.68 9.45
N ALA A 57 -2.34 8.54 8.34
CA ALA A 57 -2.92 8.39 7.02
C ALA A 57 -3.75 7.10 6.96
N PRO A 58 -5.04 7.17 6.58
CA PRO A 58 -5.89 5.99 6.54
C PRO A 58 -5.44 5.07 5.40
N PRO A 59 -5.49 3.74 5.58
CA PRO A 59 -5.16 2.82 4.51
C PRO A 59 -6.22 2.84 3.40
N ILE A 60 -5.80 2.74 2.14
CA ILE A 60 -6.67 2.83 0.96
C ILE A 60 -7.80 1.78 0.94
N TRP A 61 -7.60 0.62 1.56
CA TRP A 61 -8.64 -0.41 1.67
C TRP A 61 -9.78 -0.04 2.63
N GLN A 62 -9.68 1.05 3.38
CA GLN A 62 -10.78 1.63 4.17
C GLN A 62 -11.53 2.74 3.41
N HIS A 63 -11.12 3.08 2.19
CA HIS A 63 -11.78 4.11 1.39
C HIS A 63 -13.27 3.77 1.18
N PRO A 64 -14.21 4.74 1.31
CA PRO A 64 -15.65 4.46 1.19
C PRO A 64 -16.05 3.78 -0.12
N ARG A 65 -15.33 4.07 -1.21
CA ARG A 65 -15.57 3.44 -2.52
C ARG A 65 -15.02 2.01 -2.62
N LEU A 66 -14.13 1.58 -1.73
CA LEU A 66 -13.44 0.27 -1.78
C LEU A 66 -13.80 -0.64 -0.61
N VAL A 67 -14.37 -0.12 0.49
CA VAL A 67 -14.66 -0.89 1.71
C VAL A 67 -15.54 -2.12 1.45
N HIS A 68 -16.42 -2.07 0.46
CA HIS A 68 -17.28 -3.18 0.06
C HIS A 68 -16.48 -4.39 -0.47
N LEU A 69 -15.26 -4.19 -0.98
CA LEU A 69 -14.38 -5.27 -1.47
C LEU A 69 -13.86 -6.16 -0.34
N ARG A 70 -13.88 -5.69 0.91
CA ARG A 70 -13.44 -6.49 2.06
C ARG A 70 -14.30 -7.74 2.28
N GLU A 71 -15.59 -7.64 1.98
CA GLU A 71 -16.56 -8.71 2.13
C GLU A 71 -16.84 -9.42 0.79
N ALA A 72 -16.18 -9.01 -0.29
CA ALA A 72 -16.35 -9.64 -1.59
C ALA A 72 -15.79 -11.07 -1.55
N ALA A 73 -16.49 -12.00 -2.20
CA ALA A 73 -15.98 -13.35 -2.39
C ALA A 73 -14.62 -13.26 -3.12
N PRO A 74 -13.61 -14.05 -2.70
CA PRO A 74 -12.34 -14.11 -3.42
C PRO A 74 -12.59 -14.41 -4.89
N GLY A 75 -12.02 -13.58 -5.77
CA GLY A 75 -12.05 -13.87 -7.20
C GLY A 75 -11.34 -15.19 -7.48
N LEU A 76 -11.75 -15.89 -8.53
CA LEU A 76 -11.01 -17.04 -9.03
C LEU A 76 -9.60 -16.53 -9.40
N LEU A 77 -8.57 -16.98 -8.69
CA LEU A 77 -7.20 -16.79 -9.16
C LEU A 77 -7.12 -17.54 -10.48
N ALA A 78 -7.00 -16.81 -11.60
CA ALA A 78 -6.71 -17.42 -12.88
C ALA A 78 -5.41 -18.20 -12.69
N VAL A 79 -5.50 -19.52 -12.76
CA VAL A 79 -4.34 -20.39 -12.70
C VAL A 79 -3.56 -20.13 -13.98
N GLY A 80 -2.53 -19.29 -13.88
CA GLY A 80 -1.54 -19.05 -14.92
C GLY A 80 -0.47 -20.11 -14.87
#